data_AF-W6RLQ7-F1
#
_entry.id   AF-W6RLQ7-F1
#
_cell.length_a   1.000
_cell.length_b   1.000
_cell.length_c   1.000
_cell.angle_alpha   90.00
_cell.angle_beta   90.00
_cell.angle_gamma   90.00
#
_symmetry.space_group_name_H-M   'P 1'
#
loop_
_entity.id
_entity.type
_entity.pdbx_description
1 polymer ?
#
loop_
_entity_poly.entity_id
_entity_poly.type
_entity_poly.pdbx_seq_one_letter_code
_entity_poly.pdbx_strand_id
1 'polypeptide(L)' 'MKEDSVIFIGLDTSKLKISVAIADGARNGEVRFLGDISSEPASVASMVNKLSKRGAKLHFCYEAGPTG' A
#
# COMPACT_ATOMS: atom_id res chain seq x y z
N MET A 1 9.11 14.81 19.45
CA MET A 1 8.61 14.68 18.07
C MET A 1 8.28 13.21 17.89
N LYS A 2 7.04 12.84 17.54
CA LYS A 2 6.79 11.47 17.09
C LYS A 2 7.60 11.33 15.80
N GLU A 3 8.54 10.39 15.71
CA GLU A 3 9.02 9.99 14.40
C GLU A 3 7.78 9.74 13.53
N ASP A 4 7.59 10.56 12.49
CA ASP A 4 6.55 10.32 11.49
C ASP A 4 6.88 8.98 10.84
N SER A 5 6.31 7.90 11.39
CA SER A 5 6.53 6.54 10.90
C SER A 5 6.13 6.50 9.43
N VAL A 6 7.07 6.09 8.58
CA VAL A 6 6.82 5.94 7.14
C VAL A 6 6.42 4.50 6.89
N ILE A 7 5.38 4.30 6.09
CA ILE A 7 5.00 2.99 5.57
C ILE A 7 5.10 3.08 4.05
N PHE A 8 5.86 2.16 3.46
CA PHE A 8 5.88 1.96 2.02
C PHE A 8 4.81 0.94 1.63
N ILE A 9 4.08 1.19 0.56
CA ILE A 9 3.01 0.35 0.05
C ILE A 9 3.37 -0.05 -1.37
N GLY A 10 3.61 -1.35 -1.58
CA GLY A 10 3.77 -1.94 -2.90
C GLY A 10 2.43 -2.42 -3.44
N LEU A 11 2.09 -1.99 -4.65
CA LEU A 11 0.88 -2.40 -5.36
C LEU A 11 1.28 -3.11 -6.66
N ASP A 12 0.85 -4.36 -6.79
CA ASP A 12 0.88 -5.08 -8.07
C ASP A 12 -0.55 -5.10 -8.64
N THR A 13 -0.71 -4.51 -9.83
CA THR A 13 -2.03 -4.17 -10.37
C THR A 13 -2.40 -5.08 -11.54
N SER A 14 -3.64 -5.58 -11.52
CA SER A 14 -4.27 -6.35 -12.59
C SER A 14 -5.68 -5.81 -12.85
N LYS A 15 -6.29 -6.21 -13.97
CA LYS A 15 -7.60 -5.69 -14.40
C LYS A 15 -8.67 -5.68 -13.30
N LEU A 16 -8.74 -6.73 -12.49
CA LEU A 16 -9.80 -6.92 -11.48
C LEU A 16 -9.31 -6.81 -10.03
N LYS A 17 -7.99 -6.85 -9.80
CA LYS A 17 -7.42 -7.01 -8.46
C LYS A 17 -6.11 -6.26 -8.34
N ILE A 18 -5.81 -5.85 -7.10
CA ILE A 18 -4.54 -5.24 -6.71
C ILE A 18 -4.01 -6.04 -5.52
N SER A 19 -2.81 -6.60 -5.67
CA SER A 19 -2.09 -7.27 -4.59
C SER A 19 -1.31 -6.23 -3.80
N VAL A 20 -1.44 -6.25 -2.47
CA VAL A 20 -0.94 -5.19 -1.59
C VAL A 20 0.11 -5.73 -0.63
N ALA A 21 1.29 -5.12 -0.61
CA ALA A 21 2.32 -5.34 0.39
C ALA A 21 2.67 -4.02 1.10
N ILE A 22 3.07 -4.11 2.37
CA ILE A 22 3.55 -2.97 3.16
C ILE A 22 4.97 -3.23 3.68
N ALA A 23 5.76 -2.18 3.81
CA ALA A 23 7.07 -2.22 4.44
C ALA A 23 7.26 -1.07 5.43
N ASP A 24 7.97 -1.35 6.53
CA ASP A 24 8.38 -0.31 7.49
C ASP A 24 9.44 0.63 6.89
N GLY A 25 9.45 1.88 7.34
CA GLY A 25 10.37 2.92 6.90
C GLY A 25 11.84 2.69 7.25
N ALA A 26 12.14 1.77 8.17
CA ALA A 26 13.50 1.43 8.57
C ALA A 26 14.28 0.68 7.46
N ARG A 27 15.60 0.88 7.43
CA ARG A 27 16.50 0.09 6.57
C ARG A 27 16.44 -1.38 7.03
N ASN A 28 16.15 -2.29 6.10
CA ASN A 28 15.79 -3.69 6.36
C ASN A 28 14.51 -3.88 7.19
N GLY A 29 13.56 -2.94 7.10
CA GLY A 29 12.24 -3.05 7.70
C GLY A 29 11.49 -4.29 7.20
N GLU A 30 10.56 -4.77 8.02
CA GLU A 30 9.77 -5.95 7.68
C GLU A 30 8.82 -5.64 6.52
N VAL A 31 8.79 -6.54 5.53
CA VAL A 31 7.82 -6.52 4.43
C VAL A 31 6.71 -7.52 4.73
N ARG A 32 5.46 -7.07 4.69
CA ARG A 32 4.27 -7.90 4.94
C ARG A 32 3.32 -7.83 3.77
N PHE A 33 2.90 -8.98 3.25
CA PHE A 33 1.79 -9.07 2.31
C PHE A 33 0.46 -8.93 3.07
N LEU A 34 -0.39 -7.99 2.64
CA LEU A 34 -1.71 -7.75 3.25
C LEU A 34 -2.83 -8.53 2.57
N GLY A 35 -2.62 -8.96 1.33
CA GLY A 35 -3.65 -9.63 0.53
C GLY A 35 -4.06 -8.83 -0.70
N ASP A 36 -5.10 -9.32 -1.36
CA ASP A 36 -5.65 -8.71 -2.57
C ASP A 36 -6.88 -7.87 -2.25
N ILE A 37 -7.01 -6.75 -2.96
CA ILE A 37 -8.22 -5.93 -3.01
C ILE A 37 -8.77 -5.88 -4.44
N SER A 38 -10.04 -5.52 -4.61
CA SER A 38 -10.57 -5.18 -5.94
C SER A 38 -9.87 -3.93 -6.49
N SER A 39 -9.70 -3.84 -7.81
CA SER A 39 -9.18 -2.64 -8.49
C SER A 39 -10.16 -1.47 -8.50
N GLU A 40 -11.39 -1.66 -8.01
CA GLU A 40 -12.40 -0.61 -7.89
C GLU A 40 -11.95 0.54 -6.97
N PRO A 41 -12.19 1.82 -7.34
CA PRO A 41 -11.77 2.98 -6.55
C PRO A 41 -12.23 2.95 -5.08
N ALA A 42 -13.42 2.39 -4.80
CA ALA A 42 -13.94 2.26 -3.45
C ALA A 42 -13.09 1.32 -2.58
N SER A 43 -12.57 0.23 -3.15
CA SER A 43 -11.69 -0.72 -2.45
C SER A 43 -10.34 -0.09 -2.14
N VAL A 44 -9.76 0.67 -3.09
CA VAL A 44 -8.53 1.44 -2.88
C VAL A 44 -8.72 2.48 -1.78
N ALA A 45 -9.79 3.26 -1.83
CA ALA A 45 -10.10 4.27 -0.80
C ALA A 45 -10.26 3.65 0.59
N SER A 46 -10.92 2.49 0.69
CA SER A 46 -11.07 1.75 1.95
C SER A 46 -9.71 1.28 2.50
N MET A 47 -8.83 0.76 1.63
CA MET A 47 -7.47 0.35 2.00
C MET A 47 -6.66 1.54 2.51
N VAL A 48 -6.64 2.65 1.78
CA VAL A 48 -5.91 3.87 2.18
C VAL A 48 -6.41 4.36 3.53
N ASN A 49 -7.73 4.46 3.73
CA ASN A 49 -8.31 4.87 5.01
C ASN A 49 -7.91 3.96 6.17
N LYS A 50 -7.82 2.63 5.94
CA LYS A 50 -7.36 1.69 6.97
C LYS A 50 -5.89 1.89 7.32
N LEU A 51 -5.03 2.13 6.33
CA LEU A 51 -3.59 2.32 6.54
C LEU A 51 -3.28 3.69 7.18
N SER A 52 -3.98 4.75 6.78
CA SER A 52 -3.79 6.11 7.32
C SER A 52 -4.15 6.23 8.81
N LYS A 53 -5.07 5.39 9.32
CA LYS A 53 -5.42 5.33 10.76
C LYS A 53 -4.24 4.98 11.66
N ARG A 54 -3.15 4.43 11.12
CA ARG A 54 -1.92 4.14 11.88
C ARG A 54 -1.11 5.39 12.22
N GLY A 55 -1.50 6.56 11.70
CA GLY A 55 -0.79 7.82 11.95
C GLY A 55 0.57 7.89 11.26
N ALA A 56 0.76 7.08 10.22
CA ALA A 56 1.98 6.97 9.44
C ALA A 56 1.86 7.71 8.10
N LYS A 57 2.98 8.21 7.58
CA LYS A 57 3.06 8.75 6.22
C LYS A 57 3.12 7.58 5.23
N LEU A 58 2.15 7.52 4.34
CA LEU A 58 2.02 6.46 3.35
C LEU A 58 2.75 6.84 2.05
N HIS A 59 3.66 5.99 1.58
CA HIS A 59 4.36 6.11 0.31
C HIS A 59 3.96 4.97 -0.62
N PHE A 60 3.34 5.27 -1.76
CA PHE A 60 2.86 4.26 -2.69
C PHE A 60 3.83 4.06 -3.84
N CYS A 61 4.12 2.80 -4.14
CA CYS A 61 4.80 2.35 -5.35
C CYS A 61 3.86 1.37 -6.07
N TYR A 62 3.63 1.59 -7.36
CA TYR A 62 2.89 0.67 -8.20
C TYR A 62 3.59 0.54 -9.55
N GLU A 63 3.47 -0.63 -10.15
CA GLU A 63 3.88 -0.85 -11.53
C GLU A 63 2.66 -0.69 -12.44
N ALA A 64 2.78 0.14 -13.46
CA ALA A 64 1.80 0.21 -14.53
C ALA A 64 2.09 -0.94 -15.51
N GLY A 65 1.20 -1.94 -15.55
CA GLY A 65 1.27 -3.00 -16.56
C GLY A 65 0.95 -2.49 -17.97
N PRO A 66 1.07 -3.33 -19.02
CA PRO A 66 0.81 -2.94 -20.42
C PRO A 66 -0.65 -2.50 -20.69
N THR A 67 -1.55 -2.73 -19.73
CA THR A 67 -2.94 -2.31 -19.75
C THR A 67 -3.21 -1.06 -18.92
N GLY A 68 -2.15 -0.34 -18.51
CA GLY A 68 -2.20 0.89 -17.72
C GLY A 68 -2.86 2.04 -18.44
#